data_AF-A0A1W9MQ24-F1
#
_entry.id   AF-A0A1W9MQ24-F1
#
_cell.length_a   1.000
_cell.length_b   1.000
_cell.length_c   1.000
_cell.angle_alpha   90.00
_cell.angle_beta   90.00
_cell.angle_gamma   90.00
#
_symmetry.space_group_name_H-M   'P 1'
#
loop_
_entity.id
_entity.type
_entity.pdbx_description
1 polymer ?
#
loop_
_entity_poly.entity_id
_entity_poly.type
_entity_poly.pdbx_seq_one_letter_code
_entity_poly.pdbx_strand_id
1 'polypeptide(L)'
;MISEDIKINILIDHYNRQTEINRNERLLRDKLYYAVIFIIAIMFLLISNPSQTQGDIIGFINKISDFNFSVSFNVLNSLLWVMLLFFLLQLYRLNISIEKNYEYIHLMEQKIASLVGDNEAFSKEGKFYLTNYPKLLNFSHNFYSYITPLLIFLVSFLKISIEIKTSFSWFLLFDIAVFGLVFTVIWLYFRYMILNKKT
;
A
#
# COMPACT_ATOMS: atom_id res chain seq x y z
N MET A 1 -9.19 -25.72 36.46
CA MET A 1 -10.05 -24.68 35.86
C MET A 1 -9.24 -23.39 35.89
N ILE A 2 -8.98 -22.73 34.75
CA ILE A 2 -8.28 -21.43 34.73
C ILE A 2 -9.23 -20.38 35.35
N SER A 3 -8.75 -19.57 36.29
CA SER A 3 -9.56 -18.52 36.91
C SER A 3 -9.98 -17.46 35.88
N GLU A 4 -11.10 -16.81 36.15
CA GLU A 4 -11.68 -15.81 35.25
C GLU A 4 -10.74 -14.62 35.02
N ASP A 5 -10.06 -14.18 36.09
CA ASP A 5 -9.03 -13.12 36.03
C ASP A 5 -7.89 -13.46 35.06
N ILE A 6 -7.44 -14.73 35.06
CA ILE A 6 -6.36 -15.17 34.15
C ILE A 6 -6.84 -15.15 32.71
N LYS A 7 -8.09 -15.56 32.44
CA LYS A 7 -8.66 -15.51 31.08
C LYS A 7 -8.79 -14.08 30.56
N ILE A 8 -9.25 -13.16 31.40
CA ILE A 8 -9.37 -11.74 31.05
C ILE A 8 -8.00 -11.14 30.75
N ASN A 9 -6.99 -11.42 31.59
CA ASN A 9 -5.63 -10.93 31.37
C ASN A 9 -5.01 -11.44 30.06
N ILE A 10 -5.22 -12.72 29.71
CA ILE A 10 -4.73 -13.28 28.44
C ILE A 10 -5.39 -12.59 27.24
N LEU A 11 -6.70 -12.31 27.31
CA LEU A 11 -7.41 -11.63 26.24
C LEU A 11 -6.96 -10.17 26.08
N ILE A 12 -6.75 -9.46 27.18
CA ILE A 12 -6.25 -8.08 27.16
C ILE A 12 -4.84 -8.02 26.59
N ASP A 13 -3.94 -8.94 26.98
CA ASP A 13 -2.58 -9.00 26.46
C ASP A 13 -2.57 -9.26 24.93
N HIS A 14 -3.38 -10.22 24.48
CA HIS A 14 -3.53 -10.51 23.06
C HIS A 14 -4.11 -9.33 22.29
N TYR A 15 -5.15 -8.68 22.81
CA TYR A 15 -5.73 -7.47 22.23
C TYR A 15 -4.68 -6.35 22.10
N ASN A 16 -3.92 -6.07 23.15
CA ASN A 16 -2.86 -5.06 23.12
C ASN A 16 -1.84 -5.37 22.03
N ARG A 17 -1.38 -6.62 21.95
CA ARG A 17 -0.44 -7.08 20.92
C ARG A 17 -0.97 -6.87 19.50
N GLN A 18 -2.23 -7.20 19.24
CA GLN A 18 -2.84 -7.02 17.93
C GLN A 18 -2.97 -5.55 17.56
N THR A 19 -3.31 -4.69 18.53
CA THR A 19 -3.40 -3.25 18.26
C THR A 19 -2.03 -2.63 17.97
N GLU A 20 -0.97 -3.15 18.57
CA GLU A 20 0.41 -2.76 18.28
C GLU A 20 0.83 -3.21 16.87
N ILE A 21 0.54 -4.47 16.50
CA ILE A 21 0.76 -4.98 15.15
C ILE A 21 0.06 -4.10 14.12
N ASN A 22 -1.23 -3.80 14.31
CA ASN A 22 -1.99 -2.96 13.40
C ASN A 22 -1.46 -1.51 13.33
N ARG A 23 -0.92 -0.96 14.43
CA ARG A 23 -0.23 0.33 14.40
C ARG A 23 1.05 0.27 13.56
N ASN A 24 1.86 -0.76 13.74
CA ASN A 24 3.12 -0.92 13.01
C ASN A 24 2.89 -1.14 11.51
N GLU A 25 1.87 -1.93 11.14
CA GLU A 25 1.47 -2.12 9.74
C GLU A 25 1.01 -0.81 9.09
N ARG A 26 0.25 0.03 9.79
CA ARG A 26 -0.16 1.36 9.30
C ARG A 26 1.04 2.26 9.02
N LEU A 27 2.00 2.32 9.95
CA LEU A 27 3.23 3.11 9.76
C LEU A 27 4.07 2.60 8.58
N LEU A 28 4.13 1.27 8.38
CA LEU A 28 4.83 0.68 7.25
C LEU A 28 4.11 0.96 5.92
N ARG A 29 2.78 0.86 5.89
CA ARG A 29 1.95 1.22 4.74
C ARG A 29 2.24 2.64 4.30
N ASP A 30 2.29 3.60 5.22
CA ASP A 30 2.53 5.01 4.89
C ASP A 30 3.92 5.21 4.25
N LYS A 31 4.95 4.51 4.74
CA LYS A 31 6.29 4.52 4.12
C LYS A 31 6.28 3.93 2.70
N LEU A 32 5.61 2.79 2.51
CA LEU A 32 5.48 2.16 1.20
C LEU A 32 4.68 3.04 0.23
N TYR A 33 3.67 3.75 0.74
CA TYR A 33 2.87 4.67 -0.04
C TYR A 33 3.74 5.78 -0.64
N TYR A 34 4.60 6.41 0.17
CA TYR A 34 5.53 7.42 -0.32
C TYR A 34 6.49 6.85 -1.37
N ALA A 35 6.97 5.61 -1.19
CA ALA A 35 7.82 4.95 -2.18
C ALA A 35 7.09 4.73 -3.52
N VAL A 36 5.84 4.27 -3.49
CA VAL A 36 5.03 4.08 -4.71
C VAL A 36 4.77 5.41 -5.42
N ILE A 37 4.40 6.46 -4.68
CA ILE A 37 4.18 7.79 -5.26
C ILE A 37 5.46 8.33 -5.89
N PHE A 38 6.61 8.15 -5.23
CA PHE A 38 7.90 8.57 -5.76
C PHE A 38 8.26 7.83 -7.06
N ILE A 39 8.04 6.50 -7.12
CA ILE A 39 8.26 5.72 -8.34
C ILE A 39 7.34 6.19 -9.47
N ILE A 40 6.05 6.40 -9.19
CA ILE A 40 5.08 6.91 -10.17
C ILE A 40 5.46 8.30 -10.66
N ALA A 41 5.94 9.18 -9.78
CA ALA A 41 6.43 10.50 -10.16
C ALA A 41 7.64 10.40 -11.12
N ILE A 42 8.60 9.53 -10.84
CA ILE A 42 9.72 9.27 -11.75
C ILE A 42 9.23 8.71 -13.09
N MET A 43 8.32 7.75 -13.07
CA MET A 43 7.72 7.18 -14.29
C MET A 43 7.02 8.25 -15.12
N PHE A 44 6.33 9.19 -14.47
CA PHE A 44 5.71 10.34 -15.13
C PHE A 44 6.74 11.31 -15.73
N LEU A 45 7.82 11.61 -15.02
CA LEU A 45 8.91 12.44 -15.56
C LEU A 45 9.59 11.80 -16.78
N LEU A 46 9.79 10.48 -16.75
CA LEU A 46 10.32 9.71 -17.89
C LEU A 46 9.39 9.73 -19.12
N ILE A 47 8.08 9.90 -18.93
CA ILE A 47 7.15 10.12 -20.04
C ILE A 47 7.39 11.49 -20.69
N SER A 48 7.62 12.54 -19.88
CA SER A 48 7.76 13.92 -20.38
C SER A 48 9.14 14.20 -20.97
N ASN A 49 10.21 13.84 -20.26
CA ASN A 49 11.59 14.17 -20.64
C ASN A 49 12.56 12.98 -20.41
N PRO A 50 12.47 11.91 -21.22
CA PRO A 50 13.17 10.64 -20.96
C PRO A 50 14.69 10.81 -20.74
N SER A 51 15.38 11.50 -21.67
CA SER A 51 16.84 11.63 -21.65
C SER A 51 17.34 12.48 -20.48
N GLN A 52 16.65 13.58 -20.19
CA GLN A 52 17.02 14.46 -19.08
C GLN A 52 16.78 13.76 -17.74
N THR A 53 15.60 13.17 -17.55
CA THR A 53 15.26 12.45 -16.32
C THR A 53 16.21 11.28 -16.06
N GLN A 54 16.61 10.52 -17.09
CA GLN A 54 17.63 9.48 -16.93
C GLN A 54 18.97 10.07 -16.46
N GLY A 55 19.42 11.16 -17.08
CA GLY A 55 20.65 11.86 -16.69
C GLY A 55 20.61 12.35 -15.25
N ASP A 56 19.48 12.92 -14.83
CA ASP A 56 19.28 13.42 -13.46
C ASP A 56 19.29 12.27 -12.43
N ILE A 57 18.65 11.13 -12.72
CA ILE A 57 18.66 9.96 -11.84
C ILE A 57 20.08 9.40 -11.70
N ILE A 58 20.80 9.21 -12.81
CA ILE A 58 22.17 8.70 -12.80
C ILE A 58 23.10 9.68 -12.07
N GLY A 59 22.97 10.98 -12.35
CA GLY A 59 23.73 12.02 -11.68
C GLY A 59 23.48 12.07 -10.18
N PHE A 60 22.23 11.88 -9.75
CA PHE A 60 21.88 11.79 -8.33
C PHE A 60 22.49 10.56 -7.65
N ILE A 61 22.44 9.39 -8.30
CA ILE A 61 23.05 8.15 -7.78
C ILE A 61 24.57 8.32 -7.65
N ASN A 62 25.24 8.89 -8.66
CA ASN A 62 26.69 9.12 -8.66
C ASN A 62 27.12 10.18 -7.64
N LYS A 63 26.21 11.04 -7.18
CA LYS A 63 26.51 12.02 -6.12
C LYS A 63 26.49 11.40 -4.73
N ILE A 64 25.65 10.39 -4.53
CA ILE A 64 25.44 9.75 -3.21
C ILE A 64 26.31 8.49 -3.07
N SER A 65 26.69 7.88 -4.19
CA SER A 65 27.61 6.75 -4.22
C SER A 65 29.00 7.20 -4.67
N ASP A 66 30.04 6.62 -4.09
CA ASP A 66 31.43 6.82 -4.54
C ASP A 66 31.75 6.08 -5.86
N PHE A 67 30.71 5.61 -6.57
CA PHE A 67 30.83 4.79 -7.78
C PHE A 67 30.26 5.50 -9.00
N ASN A 68 30.95 5.36 -10.13
CA ASN A 68 30.42 5.81 -11.42
C ASN A 68 29.43 4.78 -11.97
N PHE A 69 28.16 4.96 -11.64
CA PHE A 69 27.06 4.15 -12.15
C PHE A 69 26.73 4.57 -13.59
N SER A 70 26.85 3.65 -14.54
CA SER A 70 26.41 3.83 -15.92
C SER A 70 25.45 2.71 -16.31
N VAL A 71 24.18 3.05 -16.49
CA VAL A 71 23.13 2.09 -16.85
C VAL A 71 22.34 2.60 -18.06
N SER A 72 22.02 1.68 -18.97
CA SER A 72 21.20 1.99 -20.15
C SER A 72 19.78 2.41 -19.75
N PHE A 73 19.16 3.25 -20.58
CA PHE A 73 17.79 3.72 -20.35
C PHE A 73 16.82 2.56 -20.14
N ASN A 74 16.90 1.53 -20.99
CA ASN A 74 16.02 0.38 -20.95
C ASN A 74 16.13 -0.40 -19.63
N VAL A 75 17.35 -0.59 -19.11
CA VAL A 75 17.55 -1.28 -17.84
C VAL A 75 16.98 -0.48 -16.67
N LEU A 76 17.22 0.83 -16.64
CA LEU A 76 16.64 1.72 -15.62
C LEU A 76 15.10 1.70 -15.70
N ASN A 77 14.56 1.70 -16.92
CA ASN A 77 13.13 1.67 -17.16
C ASN A 77 12.47 0.38 -16.63
N SER A 78 13.03 -0.77 -17.00
CA SER A 78 12.56 -2.08 -16.52
C SER A 78 12.72 -2.24 -15.02
N LEU A 79 13.79 -1.68 -14.43
CA LEU A 79 13.97 -1.70 -12.98
C LEU A 79 12.84 -0.94 -12.27
N LEU A 80 12.42 0.22 -12.78
CA LEU A 80 11.29 0.97 -12.23
C LEU A 80 9.97 0.20 -12.30
N TRP A 81 9.74 -0.54 -13.39
CA TRP A 81 8.58 -1.43 -13.50
C TRP A 81 8.57 -2.52 -12.42
N VAL A 82 9.71 -3.17 -12.19
CA VAL A 82 9.86 -4.19 -11.14
C VAL A 82 9.70 -3.59 -9.75
N MET A 83 10.31 -2.43 -9.49
CA MET A 83 10.15 -1.72 -8.22
C MET A 83 8.68 -1.36 -7.98
N LEU A 84 7.99 -0.82 -8.99
CA LEU A 84 6.57 -0.52 -8.88
C LEU A 84 5.76 -1.76 -8.48
N LEU A 85 5.94 -2.88 -9.20
CA LEU A 85 5.23 -4.13 -8.89
C LEU A 85 5.49 -4.59 -7.46
N PHE A 86 6.76 -4.60 -7.03
CA PHE A 86 7.15 -5.05 -5.69
C PHE A 86 6.53 -4.19 -4.58
N PHE A 87 6.67 -2.86 -4.67
CA PHE A 87 6.11 -1.95 -3.67
C PHE A 87 4.58 -1.95 -3.68
N LEU A 88 3.96 -2.08 -4.85
CA LEU A 88 2.51 -2.18 -4.99
C LEU A 88 1.93 -3.43 -4.34
N LEU A 89 2.56 -4.59 -4.57
CA LEU A 89 2.19 -5.85 -3.93
C LEU A 89 2.24 -5.74 -2.40
N GLN A 90 3.31 -5.15 -1.87
CA GLN A 90 3.44 -4.96 -0.42
C GLN A 90 2.40 -3.98 0.13
N LEU A 91 2.17 -2.87 -0.58
CA LEU A 91 1.19 -1.87 -0.17
C LEU A 91 -0.21 -2.47 -0.07
N TYR A 92 -0.66 -3.20 -1.09
CA TYR A 92 -2.00 -3.81 -1.07
C TYR A 92 -2.11 -4.96 -0.09
N ARG A 93 -1.05 -5.76 0.11
CA ARG A 93 -1.02 -6.78 1.16
C ARG A 93 -1.23 -6.15 2.55
N LEU A 94 -0.55 -5.04 2.85
CA LEU A 94 -0.73 -4.34 4.13
C LEU A 94 -2.10 -3.71 4.25
N ASN A 95 -2.64 -3.08 3.20
CA ASN A 95 -4.00 -2.54 3.25
C ASN A 95 -5.01 -3.62 3.61
N ILE A 96 -4.93 -4.79 2.95
CA ILE A 96 -5.80 -5.93 3.25
C ILE A 96 -5.61 -6.43 4.69
N SER A 97 -4.36 -6.52 5.16
CA SER A 97 -4.05 -6.94 6.54
C SER A 97 -4.67 -6.00 7.58
N ILE A 98 -4.49 -4.69 7.39
CA ILE A 98 -5.02 -3.64 8.27
C ILE A 98 -6.54 -3.73 8.37
N GLU A 99 -7.25 -3.81 7.24
CA GLU A 99 -8.72 -3.92 7.23
C GLU A 99 -9.20 -5.16 7.99
N LYS A 100 -8.58 -6.33 7.77
CA LYS A 100 -8.93 -7.56 8.50
C LYS A 100 -8.61 -7.47 10.00
N ASN A 101 -7.50 -6.85 10.34
CA ASN A 101 -7.08 -6.68 11.72
C ASN A 101 -8.03 -5.74 12.48
N TYR A 102 -8.61 -4.74 11.81
CA TYR A 102 -9.66 -3.90 12.40
C TYR A 102 -10.91 -4.70 12.77
N GLU A 103 -11.42 -5.52 11.85
CA GLU A 103 -12.57 -6.41 12.13
C GLU A 103 -12.27 -7.34 13.33
N TYR A 104 -11.07 -7.94 13.33
CA TYR A 104 -10.66 -8.83 14.41
C TYR A 104 -10.52 -8.12 15.76
N ILE A 105 -9.95 -6.90 15.79
CA ILE A 105 -9.84 -6.09 17.00
C ILE A 105 -11.23 -5.77 17.54
N HIS A 106 -12.18 -5.37 16.69
CA HIS A 106 -13.56 -5.14 17.12
C HIS A 106 -14.24 -6.40 17.70
N LEU A 107 -13.99 -7.57 17.12
CA LEU A 107 -14.49 -8.83 17.68
C LEU A 107 -13.89 -9.13 19.06
N MET A 108 -12.62 -8.78 19.30
CA MET A 108 -12.00 -8.93 20.62
C MET A 108 -12.55 -7.94 21.64
N GLU A 109 -12.74 -6.67 21.24
CA GLU A 109 -13.35 -5.63 22.06
C GLU A 109 -14.72 -6.09 22.58
N GLN A 110 -15.59 -6.60 21.70
CA GLN A 110 -16.91 -7.12 22.07
C GLN A 110 -16.81 -8.29 23.07
N LYS A 111 -15.86 -9.20 22.88
CA LYS A 111 -15.65 -10.32 23.81
C LYS A 111 -15.18 -9.85 25.18
N ILE A 112 -14.21 -8.95 25.23
CA ILE A 112 -13.67 -8.41 26.49
C ILE A 112 -14.77 -7.62 27.22
N ALA A 113 -15.49 -6.75 26.50
CA ALA A 113 -16.62 -6.00 27.03
C ALA A 113 -17.68 -6.91 27.66
N SER A 114 -18.04 -8.02 26.99
CA SER A 114 -19.01 -8.99 27.50
C SER A 114 -18.56 -9.70 28.78
N LEU A 115 -17.25 -9.91 28.96
CA LEU A 115 -16.67 -10.55 30.14
C LEU A 115 -16.54 -9.59 31.32
N VAL A 116 -16.24 -8.31 31.05
CA VAL A 116 -16.07 -7.29 32.10
C VAL A 116 -17.41 -6.66 32.50
N GLY A 117 -18.43 -6.76 31.66
CA GLY A 117 -19.74 -6.14 31.89
C GLY A 117 -19.78 -4.64 31.56
N ASP A 118 -18.74 -4.12 30.89
CA ASP A 118 -18.63 -2.73 30.47
C ASP A 118 -18.39 -2.64 28.96
N ASN A 119 -19.44 -2.25 28.24
CA ASN A 119 -19.43 -2.12 26.78
C ASN A 119 -18.85 -0.79 26.29
N GLU A 120 -18.54 0.14 27.18
CA GLU A 120 -18.01 1.46 26.82
C GLU A 120 -16.50 1.53 27.04
N ALA A 121 -16.00 0.98 28.15
CA ALA A 121 -14.57 1.02 28.51
C ALA A 121 -13.66 0.28 27.52
N PHE A 122 -14.14 -0.80 26.89
CA PHE A 122 -13.36 -1.63 25.95
C PHE A 122 -13.72 -1.35 24.49
N SER A 123 -13.68 -0.08 24.10
CA SER A 123 -13.84 0.33 22.69
C SER A 123 -12.79 1.38 22.33
N LYS A 124 -11.69 0.97 21.67
CA LYS A 124 -10.52 1.84 21.40
C LYS A 124 -10.85 2.97 20.44
N GLU A 125 -11.60 2.65 19.41
CA GLU A 125 -12.23 3.59 18.49
C GLU A 125 -13.71 3.73 18.86
N GLY A 126 -14.00 3.92 20.16
CA GLY A 126 -15.32 3.72 20.73
C GLY A 126 -16.48 4.36 19.99
N LYS A 127 -17.71 4.07 20.40
CA LYS A 127 -18.92 4.68 19.80
C LYS A 127 -18.79 6.21 19.59
N PHE A 128 -17.96 6.88 20.40
CA PHE A 128 -17.50 8.27 20.29
C PHE A 128 -16.60 8.65 19.09
N TYR A 129 -15.73 7.78 18.60
CA TYR A 129 -14.89 8.03 17.42
C TYR A 129 -15.71 7.94 16.12
N LEU A 130 -16.72 7.06 16.10
CA LEU A 130 -17.66 6.90 14.99
C LEU A 130 -18.76 7.97 14.98
N THR A 131 -19.16 8.52 16.14
CA THR A 131 -20.02 9.70 16.19
C THR A 131 -19.25 10.94 15.74
N ASN A 132 -19.59 11.44 14.54
CA ASN A 132 -18.91 12.52 13.84
C ASN A 132 -17.52 12.16 13.29
N TYR A 133 -17.37 10.95 12.73
CA TYR A 133 -16.13 10.56 12.07
C TYR A 133 -15.65 11.66 11.08
N PRO A 134 -14.43 12.20 11.26
CA PRO A 134 -13.94 13.31 10.46
C PRO A 134 -14.00 13.01 8.96
N LYS A 135 -14.64 13.90 8.19
CA LYS A 135 -14.75 13.77 6.72
C LYS A 135 -13.38 13.60 6.05
N LEU A 136 -12.34 14.21 6.61
CA LEU A 136 -10.97 14.09 6.11
C LEU A 136 -10.42 12.66 6.22
N LEU A 137 -10.75 11.94 7.30
CA LEU A 137 -10.30 10.55 7.46
C LEU A 137 -11.02 9.62 6.48
N ASN A 138 -12.31 9.87 6.20
CA ASN A 138 -13.04 9.13 5.19
C ASN A 138 -12.50 9.44 3.77
N PHE A 139 -12.19 10.71 3.50
CA PHE A 139 -11.49 11.09 2.26
C PHE A 139 -10.14 10.37 2.15
N SER A 140 -9.36 10.33 3.22
CA SER A 140 -8.07 9.65 3.26
C SER A 140 -8.18 8.15 2.97
N HIS A 141 -9.14 7.45 3.60
CA HIS A 141 -9.43 6.06 3.27
C HIS A 141 -9.78 5.88 1.79
N ASN A 142 -10.68 6.70 1.25
CA ASN A 142 -11.03 6.63 -0.17
C ASN A 142 -9.84 6.95 -1.10
N PHE A 143 -8.95 7.84 -0.67
CA PHE A 143 -7.75 8.21 -1.41
C PHE A 143 -6.78 7.04 -1.54
N TYR A 144 -6.54 6.32 -0.44
CA TYR A 144 -5.70 5.12 -0.43
C TYR A 144 -6.34 3.95 -1.17
N SER A 145 -7.65 3.77 -1.02
CA SER A 145 -8.38 2.59 -1.52
C SER A 145 -8.78 2.67 -2.99
N TYR A 146 -9.02 3.87 -3.54
CA TYR A 146 -9.56 4.01 -4.91
C TYR A 146 -8.77 4.99 -5.78
N ILE A 147 -8.45 6.18 -5.26
CA ILE A 147 -7.79 7.22 -6.05
C ILE A 147 -6.35 6.81 -6.39
N THR A 148 -5.61 6.27 -5.43
CA THR A 148 -4.22 5.85 -5.65
C THR A 148 -4.10 4.72 -6.66
N PRO A 149 -4.84 3.59 -6.55
CA PRO A 149 -4.82 2.55 -7.58
C PRO A 149 -5.17 3.07 -8.98
N LEU A 150 -6.13 4.00 -9.08
CA LEU A 150 -6.50 4.62 -10.35
C LEU A 150 -5.34 5.45 -10.93
N LEU A 151 -4.67 6.27 -10.10
CA LEU A 151 -3.49 7.05 -10.51
C LEU A 151 -2.35 6.15 -11.01
N ILE A 152 -2.05 5.08 -10.27
CA ILE A 152 -1.03 4.09 -10.64
C ILE A 152 -1.38 3.47 -11.99
N PHE A 153 -2.63 3.06 -12.18
CA PHE A 153 -3.10 2.49 -13.43
C PHE A 153 -2.96 3.47 -14.59
N LEU A 154 -3.41 4.72 -14.43
CA LEU A 154 -3.34 5.74 -15.49
C LEU A 154 -1.91 6.03 -15.91
N VAL A 155 -1.00 6.29 -14.98
CA VAL A 155 0.40 6.58 -15.30
C VAL A 155 1.09 5.38 -15.94
N SER A 156 0.87 4.17 -15.40
CA SER A 156 1.43 2.94 -15.96
C SER A 156 0.91 2.66 -17.37
N PHE A 157 -0.38 2.87 -17.60
CA PHE A 157 -1.02 2.68 -18.91
C PHE A 157 -0.51 3.69 -19.94
N LEU A 158 -0.38 4.97 -19.57
CA LEU A 158 0.21 5.98 -20.44
C LEU A 158 1.66 5.64 -20.78
N LYS A 159 2.44 5.22 -19.78
CA LYS A 159 3.84 4.85 -19.98
C LYS A 159 4.00 3.70 -20.96
N ILE A 160 3.32 2.57 -20.73
CA ILE A 160 3.43 1.40 -21.62
C ILE A 160 2.91 1.72 -23.03
N SER A 161 1.90 2.58 -23.17
CA SER A 161 1.38 3.02 -24.46
C SER A 161 2.41 3.82 -25.27
N ILE A 162 3.30 4.55 -24.60
CA ILE A 162 4.39 5.29 -25.24
C ILE A 162 5.54 4.33 -25.59
N GLU A 163 5.88 3.43 -24.67
CA GLU A 163 6.93 2.42 -24.90
C GLU A 163 6.61 1.51 -26.10
N ILE A 164 5.35 1.11 -26.28
CA ILE A 164 4.93 0.29 -27.44
C ILE A 164 5.13 1.01 -28.78
N LYS A 165 5.08 2.35 -28.80
CA LYS A 165 5.34 3.14 -30.02
C LYS A 165 6.83 3.21 -30.37
N THR A 166 7.71 2.83 -29.44
CA THR A 166 9.15 2.72 -29.70
C THR A 166 9.49 1.41 -30.42
N SER A 167 10.72 1.28 -30.91
CA SER A 167 11.17 0.07 -31.60
C SER A 167 11.06 -1.18 -30.71
N PHE A 168 10.72 -2.31 -31.33
CA PHE A 168 10.67 -3.61 -30.65
C PHE A 168 11.98 -3.95 -29.94
N SER A 169 11.89 -4.34 -28.67
CA SER A 169 13.03 -4.78 -27.86
C SER A 169 12.60 -5.85 -26.85
N TRP A 170 13.55 -6.68 -26.41
CA TRP A 170 13.30 -7.65 -25.33
C TRP A 170 12.90 -6.99 -24.01
N PHE A 171 13.41 -5.77 -23.76
CA PHE A 171 13.01 -4.96 -22.60
C PHE A 171 11.54 -4.54 -22.67
N LEU A 172 11.04 -4.17 -23.86
CA LEU A 172 9.62 -3.86 -24.05
C LEU A 172 8.72 -5.08 -23.74
N LEU A 173 9.09 -6.28 -24.19
CA LEU A 173 8.32 -7.49 -23.86
C LEU A 173 8.30 -7.77 -22.36
N PHE A 174 9.43 -7.56 -21.68
CA PHE A 174 9.52 -7.67 -20.24
C PHE A 174 8.63 -6.63 -19.53
N ASP A 175 8.70 -5.37 -19.95
CA ASP A 175 7.90 -4.27 -19.38
C ASP A 175 6.40 -4.49 -19.59
N ILE A 176 5.98 -5.01 -20.75
CA ILE A 176 4.58 -5.41 -21.01
C ILE A 176 4.14 -6.54 -20.06
N ALA A 177 4.99 -7.55 -19.83
CA ALA A 177 4.68 -8.64 -18.92
C ALA A 177 4.53 -8.13 -17.47
N VAL A 178 5.44 -7.26 -17.02
CA VAL A 178 5.37 -6.64 -15.69
C VAL A 178 4.15 -5.74 -15.56
N PHE A 179 3.80 -4.97 -16.58
CA PHE A 179 2.56 -4.18 -16.62
C PHE A 179 1.32 -5.07 -16.48
N GLY A 180 1.27 -6.22 -17.15
CA GLY A 180 0.20 -7.22 -16.98
C GLY A 180 0.06 -7.70 -15.53
N LEU A 181 1.18 -7.91 -14.83
CA LEU A 181 1.19 -8.25 -13.40
C LEU A 181 0.71 -7.08 -12.53
N VAL A 182 1.18 -5.86 -12.78
CA VAL A 182 0.72 -4.64 -12.08
C VAL A 182 -0.80 -4.49 -12.23
N PHE A 183 -1.31 -4.63 -13.45
CA PHE A 183 -2.75 -4.59 -13.72
C PHE A 183 -3.51 -5.67 -12.95
N THR A 184 -3.00 -6.91 -12.97
CA THR A 184 -3.61 -8.03 -12.24
C THR A 184 -3.69 -7.76 -10.73
N VAL A 185 -2.62 -7.20 -10.15
CA VAL A 185 -2.55 -6.84 -8.72
C VAL A 185 -3.57 -5.75 -8.38
N ILE A 186 -3.67 -4.70 -9.21
CA ILE A 186 -4.67 -3.65 -9.05
C ILE A 186 -6.09 -4.21 -9.14
N TRP A 187 -6.35 -5.05 -10.13
CA TRP A 187 -7.66 -5.67 -10.32
C TRP A 187 -8.08 -6.55 -9.14
N LEU A 188 -7.17 -7.40 -8.63
CA LEU A 188 -7.41 -8.23 -7.45
C LEU A 188 -7.70 -7.38 -6.21
N TYR A 189 -6.97 -6.29 -6.02
CA TYR A 189 -7.20 -5.37 -4.91
C TYR A 189 -8.58 -4.69 -5.01
N PHE A 190 -8.96 -4.17 -6.18
CA PHE A 190 -10.29 -3.60 -6.38
C PHE A 190 -11.41 -4.62 -6.14
N ARG A 191 -11.24 -5.86 -6.64
CA ARG A 191 -12.20 -6.94 -6.41
C ARG A 191 -12.38 -7.20 -4.91
N TYR A 192 -11.29 -7.26 -4.15
CA TYR A 192 -11.33 -7.42 -2.70
C TYR A 192 -12.11 -6.28 -2.04
N MET A 193 -11.79 -5.02 -2.37
CA MET A 193 -12.44 -3.85 -1.78
C MET A 193 -13.94 -3.80 -2.10
N ILE A 194 -14.37 -4.21 -3.29
CA ILE A 194 -15.79 -4.24 -3.67
C ILE A 194 -16.56 -5.34 -2.92
N LEU A 195 -15.96 -6.53 -2.76
CA LEU A 195 -16.62 -7.65 -2.09
C LEU A 195 -16.79 -7.40 -0.58
N ASN A 196 -15.81 -6.75 0.05
CA ASN A 196 -15.80 -6.53 1.50
C ASN A 196 -16.46 -5.22 1.95
N LYS A 197 -16.97 -4.38 1.03
CA LYS A 197 -17.70 -3.13 1.38
C LYS A 197 -19.12 -3.35 1.94
N LYS A 198 -19.46 -4.60 2.30
CA LYS A 198 -20.83 -5.03 2.69
C LYS A 198 -21.03 -5.28 4.19
N THR A 199 -20.10 -4.85 5.03
CA THR A 199 -20.19 -4.92 6.50
C THR A 199 -19.90 -3.56 7.10
#